data_AF-A0A7L1M6S6-F1
#
_entry.id   AF-A0A7L1M6S6-F1
#
_cell.length_a   1.000
_cell.length_b   1.000
_cell.length_c   1.000
_cell.angle_alpha   90.00
_cell.angle_beta   90.00
_cell.angle_gamma   90.00
#
_symmetry.space_group_name_H-M   'P 1'
#
loop_
_entity.id
_entity.type
_entity.pdbx_description
1 polymer ?
#
loop_
_entity_poly.entity_id
_entity_poly.type
_entity_poly.pdbx_seq_one_letter_code
_entity_poly.pdbx_strand_id
1 'polypeptide(L)'
;GHRRKNWKVRKFVLRDDPAYLHYYDPAGGDEPLGAIHLRGCVVTAVEDMPDTKKCDVDNILFEIITANEIHYYLQAASPTERTEWIKAIQSVARTGK
;
A
#
# COMPACT_ATOMS: atom_id res chain seq x y z
N GLY A 1 13.83 -12.64 -1.84
CA GLY A 1 15.09 -11.93 -2.13
C GLY A 1 14.92 -10.44 -1.93
N HIS A 2 15.29 -9.93 -0.76
CA HIS A 2 15.16 -8.52 -0.31
C HIS A 2 16.13 -7.53 -1.03
N ARG A 3 16.51 -7.80 -2.28
CA ARG A 3 17.58 -7.04 -2.99
C ARG A 3 17.27 -6.61 -4.42
N ARG A 4 16.08 -6.88 -4.97
CA ARG A 4 15.67 -6.31 -6.26
C ARG A 4 14.65 -5.19 -6.03
N LYS A 5 15.08 -3.94 -6.25
CA LYS A 5 14.25 -2.72 -6.35
C LYS A 5 13.36 -2.74 -7.60
N ASN A 6 12.63 -3.83 -7.85
CA ASN A 6 11.69 -3.91 -8.97
C ASN A 6 10.28 -3.94 -8.40
N TRP A 7 9.47 -2.95 -8.80
CA TRP A 7 8.05 -2.91 -8.52
C TRP A 7 7.38 -4.20 -8.99
N LYS A 8 6.45 -4.70 -8.20
CA LYS A 8 5.66 -5.90 -8.49
C LYS A 8 4.20 -5.53 -8.56
N VAL A 9 3.55 -5.83 -9.69
CA VAL A 9 2.10 -5.70 -9.81
C VAL A 9 1.45 -6.74 -8.89
N ARG A 10 0.51 -6.28 -8.07
CA ARG A 10 -0.24 -7.09 -7.11
C ARG A 10 -1.69 -6.65 -7.12
N LYS A 11 -2.59 -7.60 -6.93
CA LYS A 11 -3.99 -7.30 -6.61
C LYS A 11 -4.07 -7.05 -5.12
N PHE A 12 -4.51 -5.87 -4.71
CA PHE A 12 -4.71 -5.51 -3.31
C PHE A 12 -6.20 -5.56 -2.95
N VAL A 13 -6.51 -6.09 -1.77
CA VAL A 13 -7.88 -6.17 -1.24
C VAL A 13 -7.87 -5.66 0.19
N LEU A 14 -8.57 -4.53 0.41
CA LEU A 14 -8.77 -3.96 1.73
C LEU A 14 -9.90 -4.70 2.46
N ARG A 15 -9.65 -5.09 3.70
CA ARG A 15 -10.60 -5.70 4.63
C ARG A 15 -10.66 -4.83 5.88
N ASP A 16 -11.86 -4.58 6.37
CA ASP A 16 -12.13 -3.71 7.51
C ASP A 16 -12.27 -4.46 8.84
N ASP A 17 -12.68 -5.73 8.82
CA ASP A 17 -12.80 -6.59 10.00
C ASP A 17 -12.29 -8.03 9.75
N PRO A 18 -11.09 -8.40 10.22
CA PRO A 18 -10.08 -7.54 10.84
C PRO A 18 -9.39 -6.61 9.82
N ALA A 19 -8.81 -5.51 10.30
CA ALA A 19 -8.18 -4.46 9.48
C ALA A 19 -6.89 -4.93 8.78
N TYR A 20 -7.02 -5.39 7.55
CA TYR A 20 -5.90 -5.87 6.74
C TYR A 20 -5.96 -5.41 5.29
N LEU A 21 -4.79 -5.16 4.71
CA LEU A 21 -4.60 -5.06 3.26
C LEU A 21 -3.93 -6.35 2.77
N HIS A 22 -4.72 -7.25 2.18
CA HIS A 22 -4.19 -8.46 1.56
C HIS A 22 -3.69 -8.18 0.16
N TYR A 23 -2.62 -8.88 -0.25
CA TYR A 23 -2.11 -8.80 -1.62
C TYR A 23 -1.90 -10.17 -2.24
N TYR A 24 -2.25 -10.28 -3.51
CA TYR A 24 -2.31 -11.53 -4.27
C TYR A 24 -1.46 -11.45 -5.54
N ASP A 25 -1.08 -12.60 -6.07
CA ASP A 25 -0.61 -12.69 -7.45
C ASP A 25 -1.80 -12.42 -8.39
N PRO A 26 -1.73 -11.41 -9.28
CA PRO A 26 -2.82 -11.14 -10.22
C PRO A 26 -3.16 -12.33 -11.13
N ALA A 27 -2.21 -13.24 -11.37
CA ALA A 27 -2.39 -14.45 -12.15
C ALA A 27 -2.57 -15.72 -11.30
N GLY A 28 -2.55 -15.59 -9.96
CA GLY A 28 -2.64 -16.70 -9.02
C GLY A 28 -4.08 -17.02 -8.59
N GLY A 29 -4.18 -17.94 -7.62
CA GLY A 29 -5.45 -18.33 -7.00
C GLY A 29 -5.89 -17.42 -5.84
N ASP A 30 -6.82 -17.92 -5.03
CA ASP A 30 -7.49 -17.16 -3.97
C ASP A 30 -6.67 -17.03 -2.66
N GLU A 31 -5.47 -17.61 -2.60
CA GLU A 31 -4.59 -17.50 -1.42
C GLU A 31 -3.78 -16.21 -1.45
N PRO A 32 -3.77 -15.40 -0.36
CA PRO A 32 -2.98 -14.19 -0.30
C PRO A 32 -1.48 -14.53 -0.25
N LEU A 33 -0.68 -13.76 -0.99
CA LEU A 33 0.79 -13.78 -0.86
C LEU A 33 1.25 -13.18 0.46
N GLY A 34 0.42 -12.33 1.05
CA GLY A 34 0.63 -11.75 2.37
C GLY A 34 -0.44 -10.73 2.74
N ALA A 35 -0.28 -10.17 3.92
CA ALA A 35 -1.19 -9.19 4.49
C ALA A 35 -0.41 -8.08 5.20
N ILE A 36 -0.93 -6.86 5.15
CA ILE A 36 -0.45 -5.72 5.92
C ILE A 36 -1.50 -5.45 7.00
N HIS A 37 -1.13 -5.56 8.27
CA HIS A 37 -2.01 -5.22 9.38
C HIS A 37 -2.13 -3.70 9.47
N LEU A 38 -3.35 -3.18 9.39
CA LEU A 38 -3.60 -1.75 9.25
C LEU A 38 -3.92 -1.06 10.58
N ARG A 39 -4.22 -1.82 11.64
CA ARG A 39 -4.48 -1.22 12.94
C ARG A 39 -3.25 -0.46 13.43
N GLY A 40 -3.43 0.83 13.71
CA GLY A 40 -2.34 1.70 14.14
C GLY A 40 -1.31 2.02 13.04
N CYS A 41 -1.59 1.67 11.78
CA CYS A 41 -0.74 2.12 10.68
C CYS A 41 -0.96 3.61 10.39
N VAL A 42 0.07 4.24 9.85
CA VAL A 42 0.00 5.57 9.24
C VAL A 42 0.10 5.38 7.73
N VAL A 43 -0.74 6.09 6.97
CA VAL A 43 -0.69 6.09 5.51
C VAL A 43 -0.66 7.53 5.00
N THR A 44 0.30 7.81 4.12
CA THR A 44 0.61 9.16 3.62
C THR A 44 0.95 9.14 2.14
N ALA A 45 0.71 10.26 1.44
CA ALA A 45 1.24 10.45 0.11
C ALA A 45 2.76 10.58 0.17
N VAL A 46 3.45 10.13 -0.88
CA VAL A 46 4.90 10.30 -1.03
C VAL A 46 5.11 11.38 -2.09
N GLU A 47 5.73 12.50 -1.70
CA GLU A 47 5.92 13.65 -2.59
C GLU A 47 7.31 13.67 -3.24
N ASP A 48 8.33 13.14 -2.56
CA ASP A 48 9.71 13.07 -3.06
C ASP A 48 10.36 11.75 -2.63
N MET A 49 10.76 10.92 -3.60
CA MET A 49 11.62 9.75 -3.34
C MET A 49 13.07 10.08 -3.69
N PRO A 50 14.03 9.96 -2.75
CA PRO A 50 15.40 10.44 -2.93
C PRO A 50 16.19 9.72 -4.04
N ASP A 51 15.72 8.56 -4.50
CA ASP A 51 16.42 7.67 -5.43
C ASP A 51 15.74 7.54 -6.81
N THR A 52 14.62 8.23 -7.04
CA THR A 52 13.89 8.16 -8.32
C THR A 52 14.13 9.45 -9.09
N LYS A 53 14.58 9.38 -10.34
CA LYS A 53 14.56 10.55 -11.24
C LYS A 53 13.12 11.08 -11.23
N LYS A 54 12.95 12.37 -10.92
CA LYS A 54 11.67 13.11 -10.96
C LYS A 54 10.90 12.72 -12.22
N CYS A 55 10.00 11.75 -12.07
CA CYS A 55 9.11 11.29 -13.11
C CYS A 55 7.71 11.50 -12.53
N ASP A 56 6.71 11.70 -13.39
CA ASP A 56 5.30 11.90 -12.99
C ASP A 56 4.72 10.78 -12.10
N VAL A 57 5.49 9.72 -11.87
CA VAL A 57 5.24 8.61 -10.95
C VAL A 57 5.16 9.06 -9.48
N ASP A 58 5.80 10.17 -9.09
CA ASP A 58 5.81 10.60 -7.69
C ASP A 58 4.38 10.93 -7.19
N ASN A 59 3.51 11.46 -8.06
CA ASN A 59 2.13 11.81 -7.68
C ASN A 59 1.16 10.62 -7.58
N ILE A 60 1.63 9.39 -7.82
CA ILE A 60 0.81 8.17 -7.68
C ILE A 60 1.34 7.22 -6.61
N LEU A 61 2.39 7.62 -5.89
CA LEU A 61 2.98 6.86 -4.79
C LEU A 61 2.37 7.24 -3.44
N PHE A 62 2.20 6.23 -2.60
CA PHE A 62 1.85 6.39 -1.20
C PHE A 62 2.58 5.34 -0.36
N GLU A 63 2.72 5.63 0.93
CA GLU A 63 3.41 4.79 1.89
C GLU A 63 2.48 4.38 3.01
N ILE A 64 2.58 3.13 3.45
CA ILE A 64 1.96 2.61 4.66
C ILE A 64 3.08 2.25 5.63
N ILE A 65 3.07 2.87 6.80
CA ILE A 65 3.94 2.56 7.93
C ILE A 65 3.10 1.81 8.95
N THR A 66 3.38 0.53 9.15
CA THR A 66 2.65 -0.30 10.12
C THR A 66 2.99 0.07 11.57
N ALA A 67 2.20 -0.40 12.54
CA ALA A 67 2.45 -0.16 13.96
C ALA A 67 3.79 -0.71 14.47
N ASN A 68 4.40 -1.64 13.74
CA ASN A 68 5.75 -2.18 14.00
C ASN A 68 6.82 -1.58 13.08
N GLU A 69 6.57 -0.38 12.54
CA GLU A 69 7.52 0.42 11.75
C GLU A 69 8.01 -0.29 10.47
N ILE A 70 7.14 -1.09 9.85
CA ILE A 70 7.41 -1.64 8.51
C ILE A 70 6.84 -0.70 7.46
N HIS A 71 7.70 -0.27 6.55
CA HIS A 71 7.37 0.66 5.47
C HIS A 71 7.01 -0.11 4.19
N TYR A 72 5.82 0.14 3.65
CA TYR A 72 5.37 -0.36 2.37
C TYR A 72 5.12 0.81 1.42
N TYR A 73 5.84 0.83 0.30
CA TYR A 73 5.57 1.77 -0.78
C TYR A 73 4.67 1.10 -1.83
N LEU A 74 3.59 1.79 -2.19
CA LEU A 74 2.62 1.33 -3.18
C LEU A 74 2.44 2.42 -4.25
N GLN A 75 2.19 1.96 -5.48
CA GLN A 75 1.90 2.81 -6.63
C GLN A 75 0.47 2.53 -7.09
N ALA A 76 -0.37 3.57 -7.12
CA ALA A 76 -1.71 3.51 -7.70
C ALA A 76 -1.64 3.69 -9.22
N ALA A 77 -2.73 3.39 -9.95
CA ALA A 77 -2.78 3.62 -11.39
C ALA A 77 -2.98 5.11 -11.74
N SER A 78 -3.46 5.93 -10.81
CA SER A 78 -3.66 7.37 -11.01
C SER A 78 -3.57 8.17 -9.68
N PRO A 79 -3.40 9.50 -9.74
CA PRO A 79 -3.38 10.33 -8.53
C PRO A 79 -4.71 10.29 -7.76
N THR A 80 -5.83 10.18 -8.48
CA THR A 80 -7.17 10.02 -7.88
C THR A 80 -7.26 8.70 -7.11
N GLU A 81 -6.87 7.60 -7.73
CA GLU A 81 -6.89 6.29 -7.10
C GLU A 81 -5.95 6.23 -5.89
N ARG A 82 -4.78 6.89 -5.94
CA ARG A 82 -3.90 7.07 -4.77
C ARG A 82 -4.65 7.71 -3.61
N THR A 83 -5.35 8.82 -3.86
CA THR A 83 -6.12 9.51 -2.82
C THR A 83 -7.27 8.65 -2.28
N GLU A 84 -7.93 7.87 -3.14
CA GLU A 84 -8.96 6.92 -2.71
C GLU A 84 -8.40 5.82 -1.81
N TRP A 85 -7.26 5.22 -2.17
CA TRP A 85 -6.57 4.23 -1.35
C TRP A 85 -6.16 4.79 0.01
N ILE A 86 -5.53 5.97 0.05
CA ILE A 86 -5.14 6.63 1.31
C ILE A 86 -6.36 6.82 2.20
N LYS A 87 -7.45 7.39 1.67
CA LYS A 87 -8.68 7.63 2.46
C LYS A 87 -9.30 6.34 2.98
N ALA A 88 -9.39 5.31 2.13
CA ALA A 88 -9.96 4.03 2.49
C ALA A 88 -9.15 3.34 3.61
N ILE A 89 -7.82 3.32 3.47
CA ILE A 89 -6.91 2.74 4.47
C ILE A 89 -6.96 3.53 5.77
N GLN A 90 -6.97 4.88 5.73
CA GLN A 90 -7.11 5.71 6.93
C GLN A 90 -8.42 5.46 7.66
N SER A 91 -9.51 5.22 6.93
CA SER A 91 -10.80 4.87 7.51
C SER A 91 -10.68 3.56 8.30
N VAL A 92 -10.21 2.50 7.64
CA VAL A 92 -10.05 1.16 8.22
C VAL A 92 -9.05 1.13 9.38
N ALA A 93 -7.92 1.84 9.27
CA ALA A 93 -6.88 1.88 10.30
C ALA A 93 -7.39 2.47 11.63
N ARG A 94 -8.40 3.35 11.58
CA ARG A 94 -9.02 3.98 12.76
C ARG A 94 -10.19 3.17 13.33
N THR A 95 -10.97 2.51 12.48
CA THR A 95 -12.24 1.89 12.88
C THR A 95 -12.21 0.38 12.98
N GLY A 96 -11.22 -0.28 12.36
CA GLY A 96 -11.13 -1.73 12.36
C GLY A 96 -10.90 -2.28 13.77
N LYS A 97 -11.73 -3.25 14.14
CA LYS A 97 -11.73 -3.86 15.48
C LYS A 97 -10.55 -4.81 15.69
#